data_AF-A0A524AU55-F1
#
_entry.id   AF-A0A524AU55-F1
#
_cell.length_a   1.000
_cell.length_b   1.000
_cell.length_c   1.000
_cell.angle_alpha   90.00
_cell.angle_beta   90.00
_cell.angle_gamma   90.00
#
_symmetry.space_group_name_H-M   'P 1'
#
loop_
_entity.id
_entity.type
_entity.pdbx_description
1 polymer ?
#
loop_
_entity_poly.entity_id
_entity_poly.type
_entity_poly.pdbx_seq_one_letter_code
_entity_poly.pdbx_strand_id
1 'polypeptide(L)'
;MDDEGLKSSHDLMNQWLDDRKGYKPEHPHLLIGPLSEDQYEYLKSVTFYVNPDQLGVLILGAQYNSAPSDPLPVIAPFGSGCMQLVPLFEDLSVPQAIIGATDIAMRRYLDPELIAFTVTKPMFEQLCGLDDKSFLHKRFWRNLRKVRGITEL
;
A
#
# COMPACT_ATOMS: atom_id res chain seq x y z
N MET A 1 10.19 11.52 24.01
CA MET A 1 10.80 12.37 22.97
C MET A 1 12.32 12.42 23.10
N ASP A 2 12.87 11.70 24.09
CA ASP A 2 14.29 11.74 24.41
C ASP A 2 15.14 10.67 23.71
N ASP A 3 14.56 9.72 22.95
CA ASP A 3 15.34 8.70 22.22
C ASP A 3 15.05 8.61 20.70
N GLU A 4 13.79 8.67 20.24
CA GLU A 4 13.48 8.42 18.80
C GLU A 4 13.29 9.68 17.93
N GLY A 5 12.99 10.85 18.51
CA GLY A 5 12.88 12.12 17.75
C GLY A 5 11.78 12.20 16.68
N LEU A 6 10.76 11.33 16.69
CA LEU A 6 9.72 11.27 15.65
C LEU A 6 8.78 12.49 15.58
N LYS A 7 8.63 13.23 16.68
CA LYS A 7 7.79 14.43 16.80
C LYS A 7 8.57 15.54 17.49
N SER A 8 8.21 16.79 17.22
CA SER A 8 8.89 18.00 17.70
C SER A 8 8.49 18.44 19.12
N SER A 9 7.49 17.82 19.74
CA SER A 9 7.19 17.99 21.17
C SER A 9 6.49 16.74 21.75
N HIS A 10 6.54 16.56 23.07
CA HIS A 10 5.76 15.54 23.77
C HIS A 10 4.25 15.79 23.60
N ASP A 11 3.83 17.05 23.65
CA ASP A 11 2.42 17.42 23.43
C ASP A 11 1.94 17.00 22.04
N LEU A 12 2.75 17.22 21.00
CA LEU A 12 2.43 16.80 19.64
C LEU A 12 2.41 15.27 19.50
N MET A 13 3.32 14.58 20.19
CA MET A 13 3.29 13.12 20.23
C MET A 13 2.01 12.61 20.89
N ASN A 14 1.58 13.21 22.00
CA ASN A 14 0.36 12.83 22.70
C ASN A 14 -0.89 13.05 21.83
N GLN A 15 -1.02 14.21 21.20
CA GLN A 15 -2.13 14.48 20.25
C GLN A 15 -2.20 13.42 19.15
N TRP A 16 -1.05 13.01 18.61
CA TRP A 16 -0.99 11.99 17.58
C TRP A 16 -1.34 10.58 18.09
N LEU A 17 -1.01 10.25 19.33
CA LEU A 17 -1.41 8.99 19.97
C LEU A 17 -2.93 8.97 20.24
N ASP A 18 -3.50 10.09 20.69
CA ASP A 18 -4.92 10.21 21.03
C ASP A 18 -5.84 10.19 19.80
N ASP A 19 -5.41 10.77 18.69
CA ASP A 19 -6.19 10.81 17.43
C ASP A 19 -6.23 9.45 16.70
N ARG A 20 -5.30 8.55 17.03
CA ARG A 20 -5.10 7.32 16.26
C ARG A 20 -6.25 6.33 16.41
N LYS A 21 -7.06 6.21 15.36
CA LYS A 21 -8.03 5.12 15.18
C LYS A 21 -7.34 3.93 14.51
N GLY A 22 -6.67 3.11 15.32
CA GLY A 22 -6.00 1.91 14.83
C GLY A 22 -6.96 0.78 14.46
N TYR A 23 -6.43 -0.22 13.75
CA TYR A 23 -7.09 -1.50 13.51
C TYR A 23 -7.50 -2.17 14.84
N LYS A 24 -8.74 -2.68 14.89
CA LYS A 24 -9.24 -3.48 16.01
C LYS A 24 -9.13 -4.97 15.64
N PRO A 25 -8.32 -5.76 16.35
CA PRO A 25 -8.15 -7.19 16.05
C PRO A 25 -9.47 -7.96 16.14
N GLU A 26 -9.80 -8.69 15.07
CA GLU A 26 -10.90 -9.65 15.05
C GLU A 26 -10.48 -11.01 15.64
N HIS A 27 -9.17 -11.28 15.64
CA HIS A 27 -8.56 -12.51 16.12
C HIS A 27 -7.32 -12.19 16.98
N PRO A 28 -6.83 -13.15 17.80
CA PRO A 28 -5.71 -12.89 18.71
C PRO A 28 -4.36 -12.65 18.02
N HIS A 29 -4.22 -13.06 16.76
CA HIS A 29 -2.96 -13.00 16.02
C HIS A 29 -3.18 -12.50 14.59
N LEU A 30 -2.18 -11.79 14.06
CA LEU A 30 -2.04 -11.51 12.63
C LEU A 30 -0.85 -12.32 12.10
N LEU A 31 -1.08 -13.09 11.03
CA LEU A 31 -0.03 -13.82 10.34
C LEU A 31 0.43 -12.98 9.14
N ILE A 32 1.75 -12.84 9.01
CA ILE A 32 2.38 -12.17 7.87
C ILE A 32 3.13 -13.24 7.09
N GLY A 33 2.79 -13.40 5.81
CA GLY A 33 3.39 -14.42 4.96
C GLY A 33 2.91 -14.30 3.51
N PRO A 34 3.32 -15.23 2.64
CA PRO A 34 2.83 -15.32 1.28
C PRO A 34 1.30 -15.43 1.23
N LEU A 35 0.69 -14.90 0.17
CA LEU A 35 -0.74 -15.07 -0.08
C LEU A 35 -1.06 -16.57 -0.20
N SER A 36 -2.05 -17.04 0.57
CA SER A 36 -2.52 -18.42 0.56
C SER A 36 -4.02 -18.43 0.22
N GLU A 37 -4.40 -19.20 -0.81
CA GLU A 37 -5.79 -19.33 -1.24
C GLU A 37 -6.66 -19.94 -0.12
N ASP A 38 -6.14 -20.94 0.60
CA ASP A 38 -6.84 -21.61 1.72
C ASP A 38 -7.14 -20.66 2.90
N GLN A 39 -6.46 -19.50 2.97
CA GLN A 39 -6.63 -18.51 4.03
C GLN A 39 -7.25 -17.19 3.55
N TYR A 40 -7.73 -17.15 2.30
CA TYR A 40 -8.18 -15.92 1.65
C TYR A 40 -9.36 -15.23 2.36
N GLU A 41 -10.19 -15.99 3.08
CA GLU A 41 -11.29 -15.44 3.88
C GLU A 41 -10.78 -14.53 5.02
N TYR A 42 -9.59 -14.79 5.56
CA TYR A 42 -8.99 -14.03 6.66
C TYR A 42 -8.06 -12.89 6.21
N LEU A 43 -7.88 -12.72 4.89
CA LEU A 43 -6.96 -11.75 4.31
C LEU A 43 -7.31 -10.32 4.73
N LYS A 44 -6.35 -9.61 5.32
CA LYS A 44 -6.49 -8.19 5.73
C LYS A 44 -5.94 -7.23 4.69
N SER A 45 -4.75 -7.49 4.17
CA SER A 45 -4.10 -6.68 3.15
C SER A 45 -3.07 -7.51 2.38
N VAL A 46 -2.64 -6.98 1.22
CA VAL A 46 -1.57 -7.55 0.39
C VAL A 46 -0.52 -6.48 0.16
N THR A 47 0.76 -6.80 0.35
CA THR A 47 1.86 -5.86 0.11
C THR A 47 2.68 -6.30 -1.08
N PHE A 48 2.78 -5.43 -2.09
CA PHE A 48 3.71 -5.58 -3.20
C PHE A 48 4.98 -4.79 -2.91
N TYR A 49 6.15 -5.37 -3.20
CA TYR A 49 7.40 -4.62 -3.25
C TYR A 49 7.70 -4.29 -4.71
N VAL A 50 7.74 -3.01 -5.02
CA VAL A 50 7.75 -2.51 -6.39
C VAL A 50 8.78 -1.42 -6.60
N ASN A 51 9.29 -1.33 -7.81
CA ASN A 51 10.08 -0.19 -8.25
C ASN A 51 9.15 0.99 -8.65
N PRO A 52 9.70 2.19 -8.93
CA PRO A 52 8.88 3.36 -9.28
C PRO A 52 7.98 3.20 -10.52
N ASP A 53 8.43 2.45 -11.53
CA ASP A 53 7.63 2.22 -12.74
C ASP A 53 6.42 1.31 -12.45
N GLN A 54 6.64 0.22 -11.71
CA GLN A 54 5.58 -0.69 -11.24
C GLN A 54 4.61 0.02 -10.29
N LEU A 55 5.11 0.87 -9.40
CA LEU A 55 4.29 1.73 -8.54
C LEU A 55 3.37 2.63 -9.38
N GLY A 56 3.89 3.27 -10.43
CA GLY A 56 3.09 4.11 -11.32
C GLY A 56 1.94 3.36 -12.00
N VAL A 57 2.18 2.11 -12.41
CA VAL A 57 1.14 1.21 -12.96
C VAL A 57 0.09 0.88 -11.91
N LEU A 58 0.51 0.53 -10.69
CA LEU A 58 -0.41 0.18 -9.60
C LEU A 58 -1.24 1.37 -9.10
N ILE A 59 -0.67 2.59 -9.08
CA ILE A 59 -1.42 3.81 -8.75
C ILE A 59 -2.53 4.07 -9.77
N LEU A 60 -2.23 3.92 -11.06
CA LEU A 60 -3.26 4.01 -12.10
C LEU A 60 -4.29 2.88 -11.97
N GLY A 61 -3.86 1.68 -11.60
CA GLY A 61 -4.75 0.55 -11.30
C GLY A 61 -5.72 0.85 -10.18
N ALA A 62 -5.23 1.39 -9.07
CA ALA A 62 -6.04 1.79 -7.93
C ALA A 62 -7.05 2.91 -8.29
N GLN A 63 -6.68 3.79 -9.22
CA GLN A 63 -7.59 4.83 -9.70
C GLN A 63 -8.60 4.36 -10.74
N TYR A 64 -8.37 3.22 -11.40
CA TYR A 64 -9.10 2.84 -12.60
C TYR A 64 -10.62 2.76 -12.41
N ASN A 65 -11.06 2.32 -11.23
CA ASN A 65 -12.47 2.16 -10.87
C ASN A 65 -12.97 3.20 -9.85
N SER A 66 -12.15 4.17 -9.44
CA SER A 66 -12.52 5.14 -8.41
C SER A 66 -13.25 6.35 -9.01
N ALA A 67 -14.31 6.77 -8.35
CA ALA A 67 -15.07 7.98 -8.64
C ALA A 67 -14.58 9.16 -7.77
N PRO A 68 -14.78 10.42 -8.20
CA PRO A 68 -14.38 11.59 -7.42
C PRO A 68 -15.01 11.70 -6.01
N SER A 69 -16.13 11.01 -5.79
CA SER A 69 -16.82 10.94 -4.49
C SER A 69 -16.26 9.88 -3.56
N ASP A 70 -15.46 8.94 -4.08
CA ASP A 70 -14.88 7.86 -3.30
C ASP A 70 -13.73 8.39 -2.43
N PRO A 71 -13.37 7.69 -1.34
CA PRO A 71 -12.13 7.96 -0.62
C PRO A 71 -10.92 7.91 -1.58
N LEU A 72 -9.86 8.64 -1.23
CA LEU A 72 -8.62 8.60 -2.01
C LEU A 72 -8.12 7.15 -2.13
N PRO A 73 -8.00 6.59 -3.35
CA PRO A 73 -7.66 5.19 -3.54
C PRO A 73 -6.18 4.89 -3.24
N VAL A 74 -5.33 5.91 -3.19
CA VAL A 74 -3.92 5.81 -2.80
C VAL A 74 -3.57 6.90 -1.81
N ILE A 75 -2.98 6.52 -0.68
CA ILE A 75 -2.52 7.42 0.39
C ILE A 75 -1.05 7.11 0.76
N ALA A 76 -0.38 8.05 1.41
CA ALA A 76 0.99 7.88 1.92
C ALA A 76 1.12 8.37 3.38
N PRO A 77 0.42 7.72 4.34
CA PRO A 77 0.39 8.15 5.73
C PRO A 77 1.73 7.93 6.44
N PHE A 78 2.03 8.81 7.41
CA PHE A 78 3.18 8.65 8.31
C PHE A 78 2.93 7.52 9.32
N GLY A 79 3.91 6.62 9.45
CA GLY A 79 3.92 5.58 10.47
C GLY A 79 5.12 4.64 10.29
N SER A 80 5.33 3.74 11.25
CA SER A 80 6.37 2.72 11.12
C SER A 80 5.99 1.68 10.07
N GLY A 81 6.97 0.90 9.61
CA GLY A 81 6.77 -0.11 8.58
C GLY A 81 5.61 -1.07 8.86
N CYS A 82 5.49 -1.56 10.10
CA CYS A 82 4.40 -2.47 10.49
C CYS A 82 3.02 -1.78 10.47
N MET A 83 2.97 -0.47 10.67
CA MET A 83 1.72 0.29 10.64
C MET A 83 1.20 0.50 9.23
N GLN A 84 2.10 0.51 8.26
CA GLN A 84 1.78 0.62 6.83
C GLN A 84 1.23 -0.69 6.25
N LEU A 85 1.09 -1.75 7.06
CA LEU A 85 0.50 -3.03 6.66
C LEU A 85 -1.02 -3.06 6.81
N VAL A 86 -1.54 -2.59 7.95
CA VAL A 86 -2.96 -2.63 8.30
C VAL A 86 -3.40 -1.41 9.13
N PRO A 87 -2.70 -1.01 10.21
CA PRO A 87 -3.20 -0.02 11.16
C PRO A 87 -3.51 1.38 10.62
N LEU A 88 -2.97 1.76 9.47
CA LEU A 88 -3.15 3.10 8.87
C LEU A 88 -4.31 3.16 7.86
N PHE A 89 -5.01 2.04 7.60
CA PHE A 89 -6.28 2.07 6.90
C PHE A 89 -7.40 2.40 7.90
N GLU A 90 -8.27 3.34 7.53
CA GLU A 90 -9.46 3.65 8.34
C GLU A 90 -10.52 2.55 8.24
N ASP A 91 -10.68 1.98 7.04
CA ASP A 91 -11.64 0.93 6.73
C ASP A 91 -11.05 -0.05 5.71
N LEU A 92 -10.85 -1.32 6.12
CA LEU A 92 -10.32 -2.37 5.26
C LEU A 92 -11.34 -2.89 4.23
N SER A 93 -12.62 -2.53 4.36
CA SER A 93 -13.67 -2.89 3.40
C SER A 93 -13.75 -1.92 2.22
N VAL A 94 -13.01 -0.80 2.27
CA VAL A 94 -12.89 0.17 1.18
C VAL A 94 -11.69 -0.19 0.29
N PRO A 95 -11.81 -0.12 -1.05
CA PRO A 95 -10.66 -0.27 -1.94
C PRO A 95 -9.70 0.91 -1.77
N GLN A 96 -8.57 0.69 -1.09
CA GLN A 96 -7.54 1.68 -0.85
C GLN A 96 -6.15 1.04 -0.82
N ALA A 97 -5.14 1.83 -1.13
CA ALA A 97 -3.74 1.47 -1.08
C ALA A 97 -2.91 2.48 -0.27
N ILE A 98 -1.87 1.98 0.39
CA ILE A 98 -0.83 2.74 1.07
C ILE A 98 0.49 2.61 0.29
N ILE A 99 1.08 3.75 -0.05
CA ILE A 99 2.50 3.83 -0.41
C ILE A 99 3.30 3.72 0.90
N GLY A 100 3.82 2.53 1.14
CA GLY A 100 4.58 2.18 2.33
C GLY A 100 6.08 2.14 2.10
N ALA A 101 6.79 1.50 3.01
CA ALA A 101 8.24 1.51 3.09
C ALA A 101 8.82 2.93 3.19
N THR A 102 8.08 3.88 3.77
CA THR A 102 8.57 5.26 3.99
C THR A 102 9.12 5.48 5.40
N ASP A 103 9.06 4.46 6.26
CA ASP A 103 9.72 4.43 7.56
C ASP A 103 11.26 4.34 7.38
N ILE A 104 11.95 5.41 7.73
CA ILE A 104 13.42 5.51 7.60
C ILE A 104 14.17 4.47 8.45
N ALA A 105 13.61 4.03 9.58
CA ALA A 105 14.24 3.01 10.42
C ALA A 105 14.14 1.62 9.79
N MET A 106 13.10 1.40 8.98
CA MET A 106 12.86 0.17 8.23
C MET A 106 13.64 0.13 6.89
N ARG A 107 13.84 1.28 6.23
CA ARG A 107 14.41 1.35 4.86
C ARG A 107 15.74 0.60 4.69
N ARG A 108 16.58 0.52 5.73
CA ARG A 108 17.86 -0.21 5.73
C ARG A 108 17.74 -1.70 5.42
N TYR A 109 16.55 -2.29 5.52
CA TYR A 109 16.30 -3.72 5.28
C TYR A 109 15.75 -4.02 3.88
N LEU A 110 15.50 -2.99 3.07
CA LEU A 110 14.96 -3.14 1.71
C LEU A 110 15.94 -2.55 0.70
N ASP A 111 15.89 -3.07 -0.52
CA ASP A 111 16.60 -2.48 -1.65
C ASP A 111 16.26 -0.97 -1.80
N PRO A 112 17.24 -0.11 -2.14
CA PRO A 112 17.02 1.33 -2.31
C PRO A 112 15.92 1.70 -3.31
N GLU A 113 15.67 0.88 -4.34
CA GLU A 113 14.67 1.14 -5.37
C GLU A 113 13.28 0.60 -5.01
N LEU A 114 13.19 -0.30 -4.03
CA LEU A 114 11.93 -0.90 -3.63
C LEU A 114 11.14 0.02 -2.69
N ILE A 115 9.87 0.18 -3.05
CA ILE A 115 8.81 0.80 -2.25
C ILE A 115 7.73 -0.26 -2.00
N ALA A 116 7.03 -0.18 -0.87
CA ALA A 116 5.89 -1.04 -0.61
C ALA A 116 4.61 -0.40 -1.15
N PHE A 117 3.76 -1.19 -1.79
CA PHE A 117 2.39 -0.83 -2.14
C PHE A 117 1.47 -1.82 -1.44
N THR A 118 0.94 -1.42 -0.29
CA THR A 118 0.03 -2.26 0.50
C THR A 118 -1.41 -1.92 0.12
N VAL A 119 -2.22 -2.92 -0.18
CA VAL A 119 -3.60 -2.75 -0.61
C VAL A 119 -4.57 -3.48 0.32
N THR A 120 -5.76 -2.93 0.50
CA THR A 120 -6.87 -3.66 1.12
C THR A 120 -7.32 -4.82 0.23
N LYS A 121 -8.00 -5.83 0.81
CA LYS A 121 -8.56 -6.95 0.05
C LYS A 121 -9.42 -6.52 -1.17
N PRO A 122 -10.40 -5.60 -1.06
CA PRO A 122 -11.18 -5.17 -2.22
C PRO A 122 -10.34 -4.44 -3.28
N MET A 123 -9.30 -3.69 -2.89
CA MET A 123 -8.37 -3.10 -3.85
C MET A 123 -7.54 -4.17 -4.57
N PHE A 124 -7.08 -5.20 -3.85
CA PHE A 124 -6.41 -6.34 -4.46
C PHE A 124 -7.30 -7.04 -5.51
N GLU A 125 -8.56 -7.30 -5.19
CA GLU A 125 -9.54 -7.88 -6.12
C GLU A 125 -9.75 -7.00 -7.35
N GLN A 126 -9.83 -5.68 -7.19
CA GLN A 126 -9.93 -4.74 -8.33
C GLN A 126 -8.69 -4.78 -9.22
N LEU A 127 -7.49 -4.84 -8.64
CA LEU A 127 -6.24 -4.95 -9.39
C LEU A 127 -6.15 -6.28 -10.15
N CYS A 128 -6.57 -7.39 -9.53
CA CYS A 128 -6.64 -8.70 -10.18
C CYS A 128 -7.70 -8.74 -11.30
N GLY A 129 -8.74 -7.91 -11.22
CA GLY A 129 -9.78 -7.79 -12.24
C GLY A 129 -9.39 -6.96 -13.48
N LEU A 130 -8.19 -6.37 -13.52
CA LEU A 130 -7.72 -5.63 -14.70
C LEU A 130 -7.51 -6.60 -15.87
N ASP A 131 -8.16 -6.31 -17.00
CA ASP A 131 -8.16 -7.17 -18.20
C ASP A 131 -7.62 -6.42 -19.44
N ASP A 132 -7.78 -7.03 -20.61
CA ASP A 132 -7.38 -6.48 -21.91
C ASP A 132 -8.02 -5.12 -22.25
N LYS A 133 -9.15 -4.77 -21.62
CA LYS A 133 -9.83 -3.49 -21.84
C LYS A 133 -9.21 -2.37 -21.00
N SER A 134 -8.47 -2.72 -19.95
CA SER A 134 -7.81 -1.79 -19.05
C SER A 134 -6.66 -1.01 -19.68
N PHE A 135 -6.04 -0.16 -18.87
CA PHE A 135 -4.88 0.63 -19.27
C PHE A 135 -3.62 -0.19 -19.55
N LEU A 136 -3.54 -1.44 -19.06
CA LEU A 136 -2.38 -2.32 -19.22
C LEU A 136 -2.04 -2.59 -20.69
N HIS A 137 -2.97 -2.42 -21.61
CA HIS A 137 -2.77 -2.67 -23.05
C HIS A 137 -2.63 -1.38 -23.85
N LYS A 138 -2.56 -0.23 -23.18
CA LYS A 138 -2.51 1.10 -23.83
C LYS A 138 -1.08 1.53 -24.12
N ARG A 139 -0.96 2.51 -25.04
CA ARG A 139 0.31 2.94 -25.63
C ARG A 139 1.35 3.41 -24.61
N PHE A 140 0.94 4.08 -23.54
CA PHE A 140 1.89 4.63 -22.56
C PHE A 140 2.64 3.54 -21.79
N TRP A 141 1.97 2.45 -21.39
CA TRP A 141 2.64 1.32 -20.75
C TRP A 141 3.65 0.66 -21.68
N ARG A 142 3.25 0.41 -22.93
CA ARG A 142 4.15 -0.11 -23.97
C ARG A 142 5.35 0.80 -24.22
N ASN A 143 5.15 2.12 -24.20
CA ASN A 143 6.25 3.08 -24.38
C ASN A 143 7.21 3.04 -23.19
N LEU A 144 6.70 2.97 -21.95
CA LEU A 144 7.54 2.86 -20.75
C LEU A 144 8.43 1.61 -20.80
N ARG A 145 7.83 0.45 -21.13
CA ARG A 145 8.58 -0.81 -21.33
C ARG A 145 9.69 -0.67 -22.37
N LYS A 146 9.42 -0.01 -23.50
CA LYS A 146 10.42 0.26 -24.55
C LYS A 146 11.57 1.12 -24.05
N VAL A 147 11.29 2.19 -23.29
CA VAL A 147 12.32 3.06 -22.70
C VAL A 147 13.19 2.29 -21.69
N ARG A 148 12.64 1.28 -21.01
CA ARG A 148 13.36 0.38 -20.11
C ARG A 148 14.04 -0.81 -20.79
N GLY A 149 13.94 -0.93 -22.12
CA GLY A 149 14.50 -2.07 -22.85
C GLY A 149 13.82 -3.42 -22.55
N ILE A 150 12.60 -3.40 -22.02
CA ILE A 150 11.82 -4.61 -21.72
C ILE A 150 11.11 -5.02 -23.02
N THR A 151 11.66 -6.02 -23.72
CA THR A 151 11.25 -6.35 -25.09
C THR A 151 10.07 -7.29 -25.24
N GLU A 152 9.67 -8.08 -24.24
CA GLU A 152 8.37 -8.79 -24.15
C GLU A 152 8.30 -9.65 -22.87
N LEU A 153 7.14 -10.26 -22.58
CA LEU A 153 6.94 -11.29 -21.55
C LEU A 153 7.03 -12.67 -22.21
#